data_AF-Q3LI89-F1
#
_entry.id   AF-Q3LI89-F1
#
_cell.length_a   1.000
_cell.length_b   1.000
_cell.length_c   1.000
_cell.angle_alpha   90.00
_cell.angle_beta   90.00
_cell.angle_gamma   90.00
#
_symmetry.space_group_name_H-M   'P 1'
#
loop_
_entity.id
_entity.type
_entity.pdbx_description
1 polymer ?
#
loop_
_entity_poly.entity_id
_entity_poly.type
_entity_poly.pdbx_seq_one_letter_code
_entity_poly.pdbx_strand_id
1 'polypeptide(L)'
;MIFLCSILVVYMVLSLDLQMSLYVFILLMGGAYSALLASSWFHVMVLLMFLEMFMLLIFLIVTSFSLMMNLSGGFIFIFITLSVAEASIGMALLTMLVRSHGNDFMNVSIF
;
A
#
# COMPACT_ATOMS: atom_id res chain seq x y z
N MET A 1 0.84 19.33 -7.17
CA MET A 1 1.23 18.38 -6.10
C MET A 1 2.25 17.37 -6.58
N ILE A 2 2.05 16.68 -7.72
CA ILE A 2 3.03 15.75 -8.31
C ILE A 2 4.39 16.42 -8.61
N PHE A 3 4.39 17.63 -9.16
CA PHE A 3 5.61 18.38 -9.48
C PHE A 3 6.46 18.75 -8.25
N LEU A 4 5.82 19.00 -7.10
CA LEU A 4 6.52 19.34 -5.86
C LEU A 4 7.09 18.06 -5.20
N CYS A 5 6.38 16.94 -5.35
CA CYS A 5 6.85 15.63 -4.93
C CYS A 5 8.09 15.22 -5.75
N SER A 6 8.11 15.43 -7.08
CA SER A 6 9.29 15.14 -7.91
C SER A 6 10.50 16.02 -7.59
N ILE A 7 10.32 17.28 -7.19
CA ILE A 7 11.41 18.15 -6.74
C ILE A 7 12.02 17.64 -5.43
N LEU A 8 11.20 17.12 -4.52
CA LEU A 8 11.66 16.53 -3.25
C LEU A 8 12.43 15.22 -3.47
N VAL A 9 12.06 14.42 -4.49
CA VAL A 9 12.82 13.23 -4.92
C VAL A 9 14.21 13.59 -5.39
N VAL A 10 14.30 14.57 -6.31
CA VAL A 10 15.58 14.97 -6.89
C VAL A 10 16.50 15.53 -5.83
N TYR A 11 15.96 16.27 -4.84
CA TYR A 11 16.73 16.79 -3.71
C TYR A 11 17.26 15.68 -2.79
N MET A 12 16.48 14.61 -2.57
CA MET A 12 16.81 13.51 -1.65
C MET A 12 17.71 12.42 -2.25
N VAL A 13 17.80 12.30 -3.57
CA VAL A 13 18.80 11.44 -4.23
C VAL A 13 20.21 12.06 -4.12
N LEU A 14 20.30 13.37 -3.91
CA LEU A 14 21.56 14.10 -3.89
C LEU A 14 22.27 14.12 -2.51
N SER A 15 21.57 13.83 -1.40
CA SER A 15 22.16 13.73 -0.06
C SER A 15 22.13 12.28 0.44
N LEU A 16 23.28 11.63 0.53
CA LEU A 16 23.37 10.18 0.65
C LEU A 16 23.71 9.67 2.06
N ASP A 17 22.66 9.20 2.74
CA ASP A 17 22.71 8.00 3.59
C ASP A 17 21.65 7.01 3.08
N LEU A 18 22.03 5.74 2.94
CA LEU A 18 21.19 4.70 2.32
C LEU A 18 19.85 4.52 3.05
N GLN A 19 19.85 4.70 4.37
CA GLN A 19 18.63 4.62 5.19
C GLN A 19 17.67 5.80 4.97
N MET A 20 18.20 7.01 4.77
CA MET A 20 17.39 8.20 4.51
C MET A 20 16.72 8.14 3.14
N SER A 21 17.41 7.56 2.14
CA SER A 21 16.82 7.33 0.81
C SER A 21 15.62 6.38 0.83
N LEU A 22 15.65 5.34 1.68
CA LEU A 22 14.56 4.38 1.82
C LEU A 22 13.30 5.04 2.40
N TYR A 23 13.43 5.85 3.46
CA TYR A 23 12.28 6.53 4.07
C TYR A 23 11.62 7.54 3.11
N VAL A 24 12.41 8.21 2.26
CA VAL A 24 11.87 9.11 1.24
C VAL A 24 11.12 8.35 0.16
N PHE A 25 11.66 7.22 -0.31
CA PHE A 25 10.99 6.37 -1.29
C PHE A 25 9.62 5.90 -0.78
N ILE A 26 9.56 5.44 0.48
CA ILE A 26 8.32 5.05 1.15
C ILE A 26 7.31 6.21 1.15
N LEU A 27 7.75 7.41 1.54
CA LEU A 27 6.88 8.59 1.63
C LEU A 27 6.30 8.98 0.26
N LEU A 28 7.11 8.93 -0.80
CA LEU A 28 6.64 9.23 -2.14
C LEU A 28 5.63 8.21 -2.64
N MET A 29 5.91 6.92 -2.48
CA MET A 29 5.02 5.87 -2.97
C MET A 29 3.68 5.91 -2.23
N GLY A 30 3.69 6.11 -0.90
CA GLY A 30 2.47 6.32 -0.12
C GLY A 30 1.67 7.57 -0.55
N GLY A 31 2.38 8.68 -0.83
CA GLY A 31 1.77 9.90 -1.35
C GLY A 31 1.14 9.72 -2.74
N ALA A 32 1.81 8.98 -3.63
CA ALA A 32 1.28 8.66 -4.96
C ALA A 32 0.05 7.74 -4.87
N TYR A 33 0.08 6.70 -4.05
CA TYR A 33 -1.04 5.78 -3.88
C TYR A 33 -2.27 6.45 -3.27
N SER A 34 -2.10 7.29 -2.25
CA SER A 34 -3.22 8.05 -1.67
C SER A 34 -3.87 9.00 -2.69
N ALA A 35 -3.07 9.67 -3.54
CA ALA A 35 -3.59 10.52 -4.61
C ALA A 35 -4.34 9.72 -5.69
N LEU A 36 -3.82 8.55 -6.07
CA LEU A 36 -4.46 7.66 -7.05
C LEU A 36 -5.78 7.10 -6.52
N LEU A 37 -5.82 6.69 -5.24
CA LEU A 37 -7.02 6.22 -4.58
C LEU A 37 -8.11 7.30 -4.58
N ALA A 38 -7.76 8.56 -4.30
CA ALA A 38 -8.70 9.67 -4.34
C ALA A 38 -9.38 9.87 -5.71
N SER A 39 -8.74 9.42 -6.80
CA SER A 39 -9.22 9.62 -8.17
C SER A 39 -10.03 8.46 -8.75
N SER A 40 -9.97 7.25 -8.18
CA SER A 40 -10.52 6.03 -8.80
C SER A 40 -11.28 5.13 -7.81
N TRP A 41 -12.60 5.35 -7.68
CA TRP A 41 -13.45 4.68 -6.67
C TRP A 41 -14.48 3.70 -7.23
N PHE A 42 -14.27 3.15 -8.41
CA PHE A 42 -15.38 2.50 -9.12
C PHE A 42 -15.42 0.99 -9.00
N HIS A 43 -14.26 0.33 -9.01
CA HIS A 43 -14.18 -1.13 -8.97
C HIS A 43 -13.55 -1.61 -7.66
N VAL A 44 -14.18 -2.58 -7.00
CA VAL A 44 -13.66 -3.20 -5.75
C VAL A 44 -12.29 -3.82 -5.97
N MET A 45 -12.02 -4.35 -7.17
CA MET A 45 -10.71 -4.88 -7.54
C MET A 45 -9.58 -3.85 -7.41
N VAL A 46 -9.85 -2.60 -7.81
CA VAL A 46 -8.88 -1.50 -7.73
C VAL A 46 -8.61 -1.16 -6.26
N LEU A 47 -9.65 -1.16 -5.42
CA LEU A 47 -9.50 -0.95 -3.97
C LEU A 47 -8.65 -2.04 -3.32
N LEU A 48 -8.87 -3.32 -3.67
CA LEU A 48 -8.07 -4.44 -3.16
C LEU A 48 -6.60 -4.35 -3.58
N MET A 49 -6.35 -3.93 -4.83
CA MET A 49 -4.98 -3.70 -5.29
C MET A 49 -4.30 -2.57 -4.50
N PHE A 50 -4.99 -1.47 -4.22
CA PHE A 50 -4.42 -0.40 -3.38
C PHE A 50 -4.14 -0.88 -1.95
N LEU A 51 -5.02 -1.69 -1.36
CA LEU A 51 -4.83 -2.25 -0.03
C LEU A 51 -3.55 -3.10 0.05
N GLU A 52 -3.31 -3.97 -0.94
CA GLU A 52 -2.10 -4.79 -0.99
C GLU A 52 -0.83 -3.92 -1.13
N MET A 53 -0.89 -2.85 -1.94
CA MET A 53 0.22 -1.92 -2.07
C MET A 53 0.53 -1.16 -0.76
N PHE A 54 -0.49 -0.85 0.04
CA PHE A 54 -0.28 -0.28 1.39
C PHE A 54 0.33 -1.30 2.35
N MET A 55 -0.09 -2.58 2.32
CA MET A 55 0.49 -3.63 3.15
C MET A 55 1.97 -3.87 2.83
N LEU A 56 2.36 -3.80 1.56
CA LEU A 56 3.76 -3.85 1.14
C LEU A 56 4.57 -2.62 1.63
N LEU A 57 3.97 -1.43 1.64
CA LEU A 57 4.61 -0.24 2.18
C LEU A 57 4.89 -0.38 3.68
N ILE A 58 3.91 -0.87 4.44
CA ILE A 58 4.02 -1.11 5.88
C ILE A 58 5.07 -2.19 6.15
N PHE A 59 5.12 -3.24 5.33
CA PHE A 59 6.16 -4.27 5.41
C PHE A 59 7.57 -3.67 5.31
N LEU A 60 7.80 -2.75 4.37
CA LEU A 60 9.10 -2.11 4.18
C LEU A 60 9.49 -1.24 5.41
N ILE A 61 8.53 -0.54 6.01
CA ILE A 61 8.76 0.22 7.24
C ILE A 61 9.11 -0.73 8.40
N VAL A 62 8.32 -1.78 8.62
CA VAL A 62 8.51 -2.74 9.72
C VAL A 62 9.84 -3.47 9.60
N THR A 63 10.23 -3.89 8.40
CA THR A 63 11.52 -4.55 8.17
C THR A 63 12.70 -3.61 8.42
N SER A 64 12.61 -2.34 7.98
CA SER A 64 13.65 -1.35 8.27
C SER A 64 13.81 -1.09 9.77
N PHE A 65 12.70 -0.99 10.51
CA PHE A 65 12.71 -0.79 11.96
C PHE A 65 13.24 -2.02 12.70
N SER A 66 12.83 -3.22 12.26
CA SER A 66 13.31 -4.49 12.80
C SER A 66 14.83 -4.64 12.63
N LEU A 67 15.37 -4.18 11.50
CA LEU A 67 16.81 -4.19 11.24
C LEU A 67 17.54 -3.22 12.19
N MET A 68 17.01 -2.00 12.39
CA MET A 68 17.61 -1.04 13.33
C MET A 68 17.64 -1.54 14.77
N MET A 69 16.54 -2.18 15.19
CA MET A 69 16.38 -2.69 16.56
C MET A 69 16.98 -4.10 16.74
N ASN A 70 17.56 -4.69 15.68
CA ASN A 70 18.04 -6.08 15.65
C ASN A 70 17.02 -7.11 16.21
N LEU A 71 15.74 -6.91 15.89
CA LEU A 71 14.68 -7.82 16.30
C LEU A 71 14.75 -9.13 15.50
N SER A 72 14.29 -10.22 16.11
CA SER A 72 14.22 -11.52 15.43
C SER A 72 13.18 -11.48 14.30
N GLY A 73 13.49 -12.15 13.18
CA GLY A 73 12.62 -12.18 11.99
C GLY A 73 11.26 -12.86 12.18
N GLY A 74 10.97 -13.41 13.36
CA GLY A 74 9.68 -14.04 13.67
C GLY A 74 8.50 -13.06 13.57
N PHE A 75 8.68 -11.81 13.99
CA PHE A 75 7.64 -10.78 13.86
C PHE A 75 7.29 -10.49 12.39
N ILE A 76 8.32 -10.37 11.55
CA ILE A 76 8.18 -10.12 10.11
C ILE A 76 7.44 -11.28 9.43
N PHE A 77 7.78 -12.52 9.81
CA PHE A 77 7.13 -13.71 9.27
C PHE A 77 5.64 -13.75 9.60
N ILE A 78 5.29 -13.52 10.88
CA ILE A 78 3.89 -13.47 11.31
C ILE A 78 3.14 -12.36 10.55
N PHE A 79 3.75 -11.18 10.42
CA PHE A 79 3.15 -10.04 9.71
C PHE A 79 2.79 -10.38 8.25
N ILE A 80 3.71 -10.98 7.47
CA ILE A 80 3.42 -11.37 6.07
C ILE A 80 2.33 -12.43 5.99
N THR A 81 2.33 -13.43 6.89
CA THR A 81 1.29 -14.47 6.86
C THR A 81 -0.10 -13.90 7.13
N LEU A 82 -0.20 -12.90 8.01
CA LEU A 82 -1.46 -12.20 8.27
C LEU A 82 -1.88 -11.32 7.09
N SER A 83 -0.94 -10.61 6.45
CA SER A 83 -1.26 -9.78 5.28
C SER A 83 -1.80 -10.59 4.11
N VAL A 84 -1.19 -11.76 3.83
CA VAL A 84 -1.68 -12.68 2.78
C VAL A 84 -3.06 -13.26 3.15
N ALA A 85 -3.30 -13.55 4.44
CA ALA A 85 -4.60 -14.03 4.89
C ALA A 85 -5.70 -12.97 4.68
N GLU A 86 -5.43 -11.70 5.00
CA GLU A 86 -6.35 -10.59 4.75
C GLU A 86 -6.66 -10.44 3.25
N ALA A 87 -5.63 -10.49 2.39
CA ALA A 87 -5.81 -10.43 0.93
C ALA A 87 -6.69 -11.59 0.41
N SER A 88 -6.52 -12.80 0.96
CA SER A 88 -7.35 -13.96 0.59
C SER A 88 -8.82 -13.77 0.95
N ILE A 89 -9.10 -13.15 2.10
CA ILE A 89 -10.46 -12.84 2.54
C ILE A 89 -11.07 -11.74 1.66
N GLY A 90 -10.28 -10.71 1.31
CA GLY A 90 -10.70 -9.64 0.40
C GLY A 90 -11.10 -10.16 -0.98
N MET A 91 -10.30 -11.07 -1.55
CA MET A 91 -10.63 -11.72 -2.83
C MET A 91 -11.86 -12.63 -2.72
N ALA A 92 -12.03 -13.38 -1.63
CA ALA A 92 -13.23 -14.19 -1.41
C ALA A 92 -14.50 -13.32 -1.37
N LEU A 93 -14.46 -12.19 -0.67
CA LEU A 93 -15.54 -11.20 -0.61
C LEU A 93 -15.90 -10.65 -1.99
N LEU A 94 -14.89 -10.29 -2.79
CA LEU A 94 -15.10 -9.84 -4.15
C LEU A 94 -15.82 -10.90 -4.99
N THR A 95 -15.39 -12.17 -4.93
CA THR A 95 -16.04 -13.24 -5.70
C THR A 95 -17.50 -13.44 -5.30
N MET A 96 -17.84 -13.24 -4.02
CA MET A 96 -19.22 -13.25 -3.57
C MET A 96 -20.03 -12.08 -4.14
N LEU A 97 -19.48 -10.86 -4.12
CA LEU A 97 -20.13 -9.66 -4.67
C LEU A 97 -20.39 -9.78 -6.17
N VAL A 98 -19.41 -10.29 -6.94
CA VAL A 98 -19.57 -10.50 -8.38
C VAL A 98 -20.63 -11.57 -8.67
N ARG A 99 -20.72 -12.63 -7.85
CA ARG A 99 -21.77 -13.67 -8.01
C ARG A 99 -23.16 -13.20 -7.60
N SER A 100 -23.29 -12.27 -6.65
CA SER A 100 -24.60 -11.77 -6.20
C SER A 100 -25.15 -10.63 -7.06
N HIS A 101 -24.30 -9.72 -7.51
CA HIS A 101 -24.71 -8.50 -8.23
C HIS A 101 -24.31 -8.49 -9.71
N GLY A 102 -23.47 -9.43 -10.15
CA GLY A 102 -23.02 -9.53 -11.55
C GLY A 102 -21.99 -8.47 -11.96
N ASN A 103 -21.54 -7.63 -11.04
CA ASN A 103 -20.55 -6.57 -11.29
C ASN A 103 -19.70 -6.31 -10.04
N ASP A 104 -18.47 -5.85 -10.23
CA ASP A 104 -17.55 -5.42 -9.17
C ASP A 104 -17.63 -3.91 -8.88
N PHE A 105 -18.60 -3.23 -9.50
CA PHE A 105 -18.81 -1.81 -9.39
C PHE A 105 -19.51 -1.45 -8.08
N MET A 106 -18.87 -0.65 -7.25
CA MET A 106 -19.49 -0.07 -6.06
C MET A 106 -20.20 1.21 -6.47
N ASN A 107 -21.45 1.11 -6.92
CA ASN A 107 -22.26 2.31 -7.07
C ASN A 107 -22.74 2.73 -5.69
N VAL A 108 -22.01 3.64 -5.05
CA VAL A 108 -22.48 4.34 -3.87
C VAL A 108 -23.56 5.31 -4.33
N SER A 109 -24.80 4.81 -4.48
CA SER A 109 -25.98 5.65 -4.61
C SER A 109 -26.27 6.28 -3.26
N ILE A 110 -25.49 7.31 -2.90
CA ILE A 110 -25.92 8.30 -1.90
C ILE A 110 -26.88 9.23 -2.63
N PHE A 111 -28.10 8.74 -2.85
CA PHE A 111 -29.33 9.51 -3.06
C PHE A 111 -30.50 8.62 -2.65
#